data_AF-A0A3S4HFL4-F1
#
_entry.id   AF-A0A3S4HFL4-F1
#
_cell.length_a   1.000
_cell.length_b   1.000
_cell.length_c   1.000
_cell.angle_alpha   90.00
_cell.angle_beta   90.00
_cell.angle_gamma   90.00
#
_symmetry.space_group_name_H-M   'P 1'
#
loop_
_entity.id
_entity.type
_entity.pdbx_description
1 polymer ?
#
loop_
_entity_poly.entity_id
_entity_poly.type
_entity_poly.pdbx_seq_one_letter_code
_entity_poly.pdbx_strand_id
1 'polypeptide(L)'
;MSGQNFNRHYLPLAEPVFAAVRHQLGADAKANTRLIRAAMRAELARQQPQTELQSLRHALHSMAFDADIMLDLHCDSRADLHLYTGTPLWDQCEPLSRYLGACATLLAEDSGDYPFDESCSQPWWQLRDLAAQAGLSAPIEMACLAVTVELRGECDVNHEYAAHDAEAIIDFLQHRGVIAGDAPPLPPLRTRPRAGRL
;
A
#
# COMPACT_ATOMS: atom_id res chain seq x y z
N MET A 1 -20.44 -12.93 16.50
CA MET A 1 -19.50 -12.33 15.52
C MET A 1 -19.90 -10.87 15.34
N SER A 2 -18.95 -9.93 15.33
CA SER A 2 -19.22 -8.48 15.33
C SER A 2 -19.74 -7.92 14.00
N GLY A 3 -19.65 -8.68 12.90
CA GLY A 3 -20.07 -8.24 11.56
C GLY A 3 -19.17 -7.15 10.95
N GLN A 4 -18.06 -6.81 11.59
CA GLN A 4 -17.13 -5.79 11.10
C GLN A 4 -16.31 -6.32 9.92
N ASN A 5 -16.03 -5.43 8.97
CA ASN A 5 -15.17 -5.70 7.83
C ASN A 5 -13.72 -5.94 8.28
N PHE A 6 -13.12 -7.07 7.90
CA PHE A 6 -11.73 -7.41 8.23
C PHE A 6 -10.72 -6.40 7.66
N ASN A 7 -10.99 -5.86 6.47
CA ASN A 7 -10.13 -4.91 5.76
C ASN A 7 -10.49 -3.45 6.07
N ARG A 8 -10.78 -3.12 7.33
CA ARG A 8 -11.07 -1.75 7.81
C ARG A 8 -10.58 -1.56 9.24
N HIS A 9 -10.47 -0.32 9.67
CA HIS A 9 -10.10 0.10 11.02
C HIS A 9 -8.71 -0.37 11.45
N TYR A 10 -7.76 -0.33 10.53
CA TYR A 10 -6.34 -0.39 10.87
C TYR A 10 -5.92 0.87 11.63
N LEU A 11 -4.85 0.77 12.42
CA LEU A 11 -4.37 1.87 13.26
C LEU A 11 -3.86 3.04 12.39
N PRO A 12 -4.42 4.26 12.51
CA PRO A 12 -3.84 5.44 11.87
C PRO A 12 -2.51 5.82 12.53
N LEU A 13 -1.43 5.89 11.74
CA LEU A 13 -0.08 6.11 12.25
C LEU A 13 0.47 7.53 12.08
N ALA A 14 -0.06 8.33 11.16
CA ALA A 14 0.59 9.58 10.75
C ALA A 14 0.84 10.57 11.90
N GLU A 15 -0.19 10.93 12.66
CA GLU A 15 -0.11 11.87 13.77
C GLU A 15 0.84 11.42 14.90
N PRO A 16 0.69 10.21 15.50
CA PRO A 16 1.59 9.75 16.56
C PRO A 16 3.03 9.59 16.07
N VAL A 17 3.23 9.13 14.83
CA VAL A 17 4.57 9.03 14.24
C VAL A 17 5.17 10.42 14.03
N PHE A 18 4.43 11.38 13.48
CA PHE A 18 4.90 12.74 13.27
C PHE A 18 5.34 13.39 14.58
N ALA A 19 4.51 13.28 15.63
CA ALA A 19 4.83 13.80 16.95
C ALA A 19 6.16 13.24 17.49
N ALA A 20 6.45 11.96 17.23
CA ALA A 20 7.69 11.31 17.66
C ALA A 20 8.93 11.75 16.84
N VAL A 21 8.78 12.03 15.53
CA VAL A 21 9.92 12.21 14.62
C VAL A 21 10.19 13.66 14.21
N ARG A 22 9.23 14.58 14.36
CA ARG A 22 9.30 15.94 13.78
C ARG A 22 10.57 16.75 14.08
N HIS A 23 11.18 16.55 15.25
CA HIS A 23 12.41 17.26 15.66
C HIS A 23 13.70 16.57 15.21
N GLN A 24 13.59 15.39 14.59
CA GLN A 24 14.69 14.55 14.15
C GLN A 24 14.75 14.43 12.61
N LEU A 25 13.70 14.88 11.91
CA LEU A 25 13.67 14.93 10.46
C LEU A 25 14.76 15.89 9.94
N GLY A 26 15.57 15.40 9.01
CA GLY A 26 16.70 16.13 8.42
C GLY A 26 16.64 16.18 6.90
N ALA A 27 17.78 16.49 6.27
CA ALA A 27 17.88 16.63 4.80
C ALA A 27 18.06 15.30 4.05
N ASP A 28 18.37 14.20 4.74
CA ASP A 28 18.55 12.87 4.12
C ASP A 28 17.20 12.11 4.11
N ALA A 29 16.62 11.97 2.92
CA ALA A 29 15.36 11.26 2.71
C ALA A 29 15.40 9.80 3.20
N LYS A 30 16.50 9.08 2.96
CA LYS A 30 16.64 7.68 3.39
C LYS A 30 16.76 7.58 4.91
N ALA A 31 17.42 8.54 5.55
CA ALA A 31 17.46 8.62 7.01
C ALA A 31 16.07 8.90 7.60
N ASN A 32 15.32 9.82 6.99
CA ASN A 32 13.95 10.11 7.39
C ASN A 32 13.04 8.87 7.24
N THR A 33 13.15 8.12 6.14
CA THR A 33 12.42 6.86 5.93
C THR A 33 12.70 5.83 7.02
N ARG A 34 13.99 5.64 7.40
CA ARG A 34 14.35 4.73 8.50
C ARG A 34 13.80 5.19 9.85
N LEU A 35 13.87 6.49 10.12
CA LEU A 35 13.34 7.10 11.34
C LEU A 35 11.82 6.94 11.46
N ILE A 36 11.09 7.19 10.37
CA ILE A 36 9.64 7.02 10.28
C ILE A 36 9.24 5.56 10.52
N ARG A 37 9.88 4.60 9.84
CA ARG A 37 9.64 3.16 10.05
C ARG A 37 9.91 2.73 11.50
N ALA A 38 10.98 3.24 12.12
CA ALA A 38 11.26 2.95 13.52
C ALA A 38 10.17 3.48 14.46
N ALA A 39 9.63 4.67 14.20
CA ALA A 39 8.52 5.24 14.96
C ALA A 39 7.19 4.49 14.72
N MET A 40 6.90 4.07 13.49
CA MET A 40 5.76 3.20 13.18
C MET A 40 5.82 1.88 13.95
N ARG A 41 6.99 1.22 13.97
CA ARG A 41 7.23 0.01 14.77
C ARG A 41 6.95 0.24 16.25
N ALA A 42 7.46 1.35 16.80
CA ALA A 42 7.27 1.69 18.20
C ALA A 42 5.79 1.94 18.53
N GLU A 43 5.03 2.55 17.64
CA GLU A 43 3.60 2.80 17.83
C GLU A 43 2.77 1.52 17.75
N LEU A 44 3.06 0.65 16.77
CA LEU A 44 2.42 -0.66 16.66
C LEU A 44 2.73 -1.55 17.88
N ALA A 45 3.94 -1.49 18.43
CA ALA A 45 4.33 -2.26 19.61
C ALA A 45 3.61 -1.82 20.91
N ARG A 46 3.03 -0.62 20.95
CA ARG A 46 2.22 -0.16 22.09
C ARG A 46 0.79 -0.69 22.07
N GLN A 47 0.33 -1.19 20.93
CA GLN A 47 -1.04 -1.67 20.78
C GLN A 47 -1.24 -2.99 21.53
N GLN A 48 -2.38 -3.09 22.22
CA GLN A 48 -2.81 -4.30 22.91
C GLN A 48 -4.19 -4.70 22.37
N PRO A 49 -4.25 -5.46 21.26
CA PRO A 49 -5.53 -5.89 20.70
C PRO A 49 -6.30 -6.73 21.73
N GLN A 50 -7.59 -6.44 21.89
CA GLN A 50 -8.47 -7.06 22.89
C GLN A 50 -9.42 -8.10 22.27
N THR A 51 -9.44 -8.21 20.94
CA THR A 51 -10.29 -9.15 20.20
C THR A 51 -9.48 -9.88 19.14
N GLU A 52 -10.00 -11.00 18.64
CA GLU A 52 -9.39 -11.78 17.56
C GLU A 52 -9.26 -10.93 16.28
N LEU A 53 -10.29 -10.14 15.98
CA LEU A 53 -10.29 -9.23 14.83
C LEU A 53 -9.22 -8.14 14.96
N GLN A 54 -9.09 -7.53 16.14
CA GLN A 54 -8.02 -6.56 16.39
C GLN A 54 -6.64 -7.22 16.33
N SER A 55 -6.52 -8.47 16.80
CA SER A 55 -5.28 -9.24 16.77
C SER A 55 -4.84 -9.54 15.34
N LEU A 56 -5.77 -9.92 14.46
CA LEU A 56 -5.51 -10.12 13.04
C LEU A 56 -5.00 -8.85 12.37
N ARG A 57 -5.71 -7.73 12.53
CA ARG A 57 -5.32 -6.44 11.94
C ARG A 57 -3.96 -5.97 12.45
N HIS A 58 -3.72 -6.11 13.76
CA HIS A 58 -2.43 -5.77 14.37
C HIS A 58 -1.30 -6.63 13.83
N ALA A 59 -1.51 -7.95 13.69
CA ALA A 59 -0.51 -8.86 13.13
C ALA A 59 -0.18 -8.50 11.66
N LEU A 60 -1.19 -8.31 10.81
CA LEU A 60 -1.00 -7.93 9.41
C LEU A 60 -0.25 -6.59 9.28
N HIS A 61 -0.67 -5.57 10.04
CA HIS A 61 0.00 -4.26 10.02
C HIS A 61 1.44 -4.35 10.53
N SER A 62 1.70 -5.12 11.59
CA SER A 62 3.04 -5.32 12.14
C SER A 62 3.98 -6.08 11.19
N MET A 63 3.45 -6.84 10.24
CA MET A 63 4.26 -7.49 9.20
C MET A 63 4.51 -6.58 7.98
N ALA A 64 3.65 -5.60 7.73
CA ALA A 64 3.68 -4.80 6.50
C ALA A 64 4.23 -3.37 6.66
N PHE A 65 4.23 -2.80 7.87
CA PHE A 65 4.51 -1.36 8.08
C PHE A 65 5.88 -0.88 7.55
N ASP A 66 6.90 -1.74 7.47
CA ASP A 66 8.24 -1.40 6.98
C ASP A 66 8.54 -1.93 5.56
N ALA A 67 7.53 -2.46 4.87
CA ALA A 67 7.66 -2.91 3.50
C ALA A 67 7.84 -1.72 2.54
N ASP A 68 8.67 -1.92 1.50
CA ASP A 68 8.75 -1.01 0.35
C ASP A 68 7.58 -1.26 -0.64
N ILE A 69 7.05 -2.48 -0.63
CA ILE A 69 5.95 -2.96 -1.49
C ILE A 69 4.99 -3.80 -0.64
N MET A 70 3.71 -3.47 -0.68
CA MET A 70 2.64 -4.25 -0.08
C MET A 70 1.57 -4.51 -1.13
N LEU A 71 1.32 -5.78 -1.44
CA LEU A 71 0.26 -6.21 -2.36
C LEU A 71 -0.79 -6.94 -1.53
N ASP A 72 -1.97 -6.37 -1.42
CA ASP A 72 -3.12 -6.96 -0.74
C ASP A 72 -3.99 -7.68 -1.78
N LEU A 73 -3.95 -9.02 -1.81
CA LEU A 73 -4.60 -9.82 -2.85
C LEU A 73 -6.02 -10.18 -2.44
N HIS A 74 -6.99 -9.73 -3.22
CA HIS A 74 -8.43 -9.94 -3.01
C HIS A 74 -9.07 -10.60 -4.23
N CYS A 75 -10.32 -11.01 -4.08
CA CYS A 75 -11.23 -11.27 -5.18
C CYS A 75 -12.63 -10.78 -4.78
N ASP A 76 -13.39 -10.31 -5.75
CA ASP A 76 -14.79 -9.92 -5.54
C ASP A 76 -15.71 -11.14 -5.75
N SER A 77 -16.99 -10.98 -5.43
CA SER A 77 -18.06 -11.84 -5.92
C SER A 77 -18.10 -11.91 -7.45
N ARG A 78 -18.03 -10.76 -8.13
CA ARG A 78 -18.04 -10.64 -9.60
C ARG A 78 -17.28 -9.40 -10.04
N ALA A 79 -16.07 -9.59 -10.56
CA ALA A 79 -15.25 -8.51 -11.07
C ALA A 79 -14.30 -9.00 -12.17
N ASP A 80 -13.80 -8.05 -12.96
CA ASP A 80 -12.59 -8.23 -13.77
C ASP A 80 -11.35 -7.85 -12.94
N LEU A 81 -10.14 -8.17 -13.43
CA LEU A 81 -8.91 -7.80 -12.74
C LEU A 81 -8.74 -6.27 -12.68
N HIS A 82 -8.69 -5.72 -11.48
CA HIS A 82 -8.53 -4.29 -11.26
C HIS A 82 -7.73 -3.98 -9.99
N LEU A 83 -7.26 -2.74 -9.87
CA LEU A 83 -6.38 -2.30 -8.79
C LEU A 83 -6.96 -1.11 -8.04
N TYR A 84 -6.66 -1.04 -6.74
CA TYR A 84 -6.79 0.17 -5.93
C TYR A 84 -5.41 0.58 -5.40
N THR A 85 -5.10 1.88 -5.42
CA THR A 85 -3.86 2.42 -4.85
C THR A 85 -4.02 3.90 -4.49
N GLY A 86 -3.11 4.39 -3.65
CA GLY A 86 -2.99 5.82 -3.36
C GLY A 86 -2.75 6.66 -4.62
N THR A 87 -3.44 7.80 -4.78
CA THR A 87 -3.17 8.75 -5.89
C THR A 87 -1.69 9.14 -5.99
N PRO A 88 -0.95 9.41 -4.88
CA PRO A 88 0.48 9.72 -4.94
C PRO A 88 1.39 8.56 -5.38
N LEU A 89 0.84 7.35 -5.48
CA LEU A 89 1.58 6.13 -5.80
C LEU A 89 1.42 5.69 -7.26
N TRP A 90 0.63 6.41 -8.07
CA TRP A 90 0.31 5.98 -9.44
C TRP A 90 1.57 5.66 -10.27
N ASP A 91 2.57 6.54 -10.28
CA ASP A 91 3.79 6.34 -11.08
C ASP A 91 4.56 5.07 -10.65
N GLN A 92 4.46 4.68 -9.38
CA GLN A 92 5.04 3.45 -8.87
C GLN A 92 4.19 2.21 -9.19
N CYS A 93 2.87 2.37 -9.27
CA CYS A 93 1.88 1.32 -9.52
C CYS A 93 1.67 1.00 -11.01
N GLU A 94 1.90 1.97 -11.90
CA GLU A 94 1.63 1.83 -13.33
C GLU A 94 2.29 0.58 -13.96
N PRO A 95 3.57 0.23 -13.67
CA PRO A 95 4.16 -1.00 -14.16
C PRO A 95 3.39 -2.26 -13.75
N LEU A 96 2.92 -2.34 -12.50
CA LEU A 96 2.12 -3.47 -12.00
C LEU A 96 0.79 -3.57 -12.75
N SER A 97 0.11 -2.45 -12.97
CA SER A 97 -1.14 -2.36 -13.75
C SER A 97 -0.95 -2.89 -15.18
N ARG A 98 0.18 -2.56 -15.81
CA ARG A 98 0.54 -3.04 -17.16
C ARG A 98 0.83 -4.53 -17.20
N TYR A 99 1.66 -5.05 -16.29
CA TYR A 99 2.01 -6.47 -16.26
C TYR A 99 0.81 -7.35 -15.94
N LEU A 100 -0.02 -6.98 -14.97
CA LEU A 100 -1.26 -7.72 -14.65
C LEU A 100 -2.34 -7.58 -15.72
N GLY A 101 -2.21 -6.63 -16.65
CA GLY A 101 -3.24 -6.35 -17.64
C GLY A 101 -4.55 -5.87 -17.01
N ALA A 102 -4.47 -5.07 -15.94
CA ALA A 102 -5.63 -4.57 -15.22
C ALA A 102 -6.58 -3.78 -16.14
N CYS A 103 -7.88 -4.05 -16.03
CA CYS A 103 -8.90 -3.35 -16.82
C CYS A 103 -9.29 -1.99 -16.21
N ALA A 104 -8.90 -1.75 -14.96
CA ALA A 104 -9.06 -0.49 -14.27
C ALA A 104 -8.00 -0.34 -13.17
N THR A 105 -7.63 0.90 -12.88
CA THR A 105 -6.90 1.26 -11.65
C THR A 105 -7.57 2.48 -11.03
N LEU A 106 -8.03 2.32 -9.80
CA LEU A 106 -8.79 3.30 -9.04
C LEU A 106 -7.86 3.99 -8.05
N LEU A 107 -7.82 5.32 -8.09
CA LEU A 107 -6.94 6.15 -7.27
C LEU A 107 -7.74 6.92 -6.22
N ALA A 108 -7.32 6.82 -4.96
CA ALA A 108 -7.86 7.59 -3.85
C ALA A 108 -6.73 8.11 -2.94
N GLU A 109 -6.89 9.26 -2.30
CA GLU A 109 -6.00 9.70 -1.20
C GLU A 109 -6.52 9.28 0.18
N ASP A 110 -7.82 9.02 0.24
CA ASP A 110 -8.57 8.59 1.42
C ASP A 110 -9.89 7.98 0.93
N SER A 111 -10.05 6.67 1.10
CA SER A 111 -11.30 5.95 0.83
C SER A 111 -12.16 5.74 2.08
N GLY A 112 -11.70 6.22 3.23
CA GLY A 112 -12.39 6.12 4.52
C GLY A 112 -12.19 4.79 5.23
N ASP A 113 -12.38 4.82 6.55
CA ASP A 113 -12.33 3.66 7.45
C ASP A 113 -11.00 2.88 7.45
N TYR A 114 -9.90 3.45 6.96
CA TYR A 114 -8.54 2.88 7.04
C TYR A 114 -8.45 1.42 6.55
N PRO A 115 -8.61 1.16 5.23
CA PRO A 115 -8.29 -0.14 4.65
C PRO A 115 -6.79 -0.45 4.77
N PHE A 116 -6.42 -1.71 4.56
CA PHE A 116 -5.07 -2.18 4.83
C PHE A 116 -4.00 -1.50 3.95
N ASP A 117 -4.26 -1.35 2.66
CA ASP A 117 -3.39 -0.66 1.71
C ASP A 117 -3.14 0.80 2.08
N GLU A 118 -4.19 1.54 2.43
CA GLU A 118 -4.07 2.92 2.93
C GLU A 118 -3.34 2.96 4.25
N SER A 119 -3.59 2.03 5.17
CA SER A 119 -2.88 2.03 6.46
C SER A 119 -1.35 1.89 6.32
N CYS A 120 -0.88 1.22 5.26
CA CYS A 120 0.54 1.07 4.97
C CYS A 120 1.12 2.25 4.17
N SER A 121 0.33 2.88 3.31
CA SER A 121 0.81 3.89 2.36
C SER A 121 0.48 5.33 2.76
N GLN A 122 -0.72 5.58 3.27
CA GLN A 122 -1.25 6.91 3.64
C GLN A 122 -0.40 7.68 4.63
N PRO A 123 0.23 7.04 5.65
CA PRO A 123 1.11 7.75 6.56
C PRO A 123 2.23 8.52 5.85
N TRP A 124 2.71 8.07 4.69
CA TRP A 124 3.84 8.72 4.00
C TRP A 124 3.50 10.10 3.46
N TRP A 125 2.36 10.28 2.78
CA TRP A 125 1.95 11.61 2.31
C TRP A 125 1.36 12.47 3.44
N GLN A 126 0.67 11.87 4.41
CA GLN A 126 0.22 12.60 5.59
C GLN A 126 1.40 13.17 6.39
N LEU A 127 2.49 12.41 6.58
CA LEU A 127 3.71 12.89 7.24
C LEU A 127 4.38 14.02 6.46
N ARG A 128 4.43 13.93 5.13
CA ARG A 128 4.92 15.01 4.26
C ARG A 128 4.10 16.29 4.46
N ASP A 129 2.78 16.16 4.49
CA ASP A 129 1.88 17.30 4.61
C ASP A 129 1.95 17.92 6.01
N LEU A 130 2.04 17.10 7.07
CA LEU A 130 2.28 17.54 8.45
C LEU A 130 3.63 18.25 8.61
N ALA A 131 4.69 17.73 7.98
CA ALA A 131 6.01 18.36 7.98
C ALA A 131 5.96 19.75 7.32
N ALA A 132 5.30 19.86 6.15
CA ALA A 132 5.13 21.14 5.46
C ALA A 132 4.33 22.15 6.29
N GLN A 133 3.24 21.72 6.94
CA GLN A 133 2.43 22.55 7.84
C GLN A 133 3.23 23.03 9.07
N ALA A 134 4.17 22.23 9.55
CA ALA A 134 5.09 22.60 10.63
C ALA A 134 6.29 23.47 10.16
N GLY A 135 6.35 23.83 8.87
CA GLY A 135 7.44 24.64 8.30
C GLY A 135 8.75 23.86 8.10
N LEU A 136 8.70 22.52 8.08
CA LEU A 136 9.86 21.68 7.84
C LEU A 136 10.03 21.42 6.34
N SER A 137 11.27 21.56 5.84
CA SER A 137 11.63 21.20 4.46
C SER A 137 12.29 19.83 4.35
N ALA A 138 11.94 18.91 5.25
CA ALA A 138 12.50 17.56 5.27
C ALA A 138 11.90 16.70 4.14
N PRO A 139 12.72 16.06 3.27
CA PRO A 139 12.21 15.18 2.24
C PRO A 139 11.64 13.89 2.87
N ILE A 140 10.40 13.56 2.53
CA ILE A 140 9.71 12.32 2.91
C ILE A 140 9.27 11.62 1.62
N GLU A 141 9.86 10.46 1.37
CA GLU A 141 9.58 9.64 0.18
C GLU A 141 8.26 8.89 0.34
N MET A 142 7.59 8.59 -0.77
CA MET A 142 6.47 7.64 -0.79
C MET A 142 7.03 6.22 -0.69
N ALA A 143 7.52 5.87 0.50
CA ALA A 143 8.39 4.71 0.72
C ALA A 143 7.64 3.37 0.90
N CYS A 144 6.31 3.34 0.72
CA CYS A 144 5.53 2.12 0.64
C CYS A 144 4.55 2.24 -0.53
N LEU A 145 4.81 1.49 -1.60
CA LEU A 145 3.77 1.22 -2.60
C LEU A 145 2.83 0.17 -2.02
N ALA A 146 1.62 0.57 -1.64
CA ALA A 146 0.56 -0.36 -1.25
C ALA A 146 -0.52 -0.40 -2.34
N VAL A 147 -0.90 -1.62 -2.75
CA VAL A 147 -1.89 -1.84 -3.81
C VAL A 147 -2.81 -2.97 -3.41
N THR A 148 -4.12 -2.74 -3.45
CA THR A 148 -5.10 -3.82 -3.44
C THR A 148 -5.27 -4.35 -4.85
N VAL A 149 -5.03 -5.65 -5.04
CA VAL A 149 -5.16 -6.35 -6.32
C VAL A 149 -6.42 -7.22 -6.26
N GLU A 150 -7.44 -6.84 -7.02
CA GLU A 150 -8.67 -7.63 -7.14
C GLU A 150 -8.52 -8.63 -8.29
N LEU A 151 -8.29 -9.89 -7.95
CA LEU A 151 -7.97 -10.99 -8.88
C LEU A 151 -9.23 -11.61 -9.52
N ARG A 152 -10.16 -10.76 -9.96
CA ARG A 152 -11.46 -11.10 -10.58
C ARG A 152 -12.49 -11.60 -9.57
N GLY A 153 -13.51 -12.32 -10.05
CA GLY A 153 -14.60 -12.88 -9.24
C GLY A 153 -14.29 -14.25 -8.62
N GLU A 154 -15.07 -14.65 -7.62
CA GLU A 154 -14.97 -15.95 -6.94
C GLU A 154 -15.12 -17.16 -7.90
N CYS A 155 -15.81 -16.98 -9.02
CA CYS A 155 -15.95 -18.00 -10.07
C CYS A 155 -14.70 -18.18 -10.94
N ASP A 156 -13.76 -17.24 -10.88
CA ASP A 156 -12.54 -17.21 -11.70
C ASP A 156 -11.31 -17.69 -10.92
N VAL A 157 -11.49 -18.49 -9.86
CA VAL A 157 -10.38 -19.06 -9.10
C VAL A 157 -9.89 -20.35 -9.75
N ASN A 158 -8.81 -20.26 -10.54
CA ASN A 158 -8.17 -21.43 -11.17
C ASN A 158 -6.65 -21.26 -11.32
N HIS A 159 -5.96 -22.37 -11.59
CA HIS A 159 -4.50 -22.41 -11.68
C HIS A 159 -3.92 -21.64 -12.87
N GLU A 160 -4.66 -21.54 -13.99
CA GLU A 160 -4.18 -20.85 -15.18
C GLU A 160 -4.09 -19.34 -14.92
N TYR A 161 -5.15 -18.74 -14.37
CA TYR A 161 -5.11 -17.34 -13.95
C TYR A 161 -4.08 -17.11 -12.85
N ALA A 162 -4.03 -17.96 -11.82
CA ALA A 162 -3.07 -17.78 -10.73
C ALA A 162 -1.60 -17.85 -11.21
N ALA A 163 -1.28 -18.70 -12.19
CA ALA A 163 0.05 -18.77 -12.78
C ALA A 163 0.39 -17.47 -13.53
N HIS A 164 -0.55 -16.96 -14.33
CA HIS A 164 -0.36 -15.71 -15.06
C HIS A 164 -0.19 -14.50 -14.12
N ASP A 165 -1.03 -14.40 -13.09
CA ASP A 165 -0.96 -13.31 -12.11
C ASP A 165 0.36 -13.34 -11.32
N ALA A 166 0.83 -14.53 -10.94
CA ALA A 166 2.10 -14.71 -10.26
C ALA A 166 3.29 -14.31 -11.15
N GLU A 167 3.28 -14.69 -12.43
CA GLU A 167 4.32 -14.30 -13.39
C GLU A 167 4.36 -12.78 -13.58
N ALA A 168 3.20 -12.14 -13.75
CA ALA A 168 3.10 -10.68 -13.83
C ALA A 168 3.60 -9.96 -12.56
N ILE A 169 3.36 -10.52 -11.37
CA ILE A 169 3.92 -9.97 -10.12
C ILE A 169 5.44 -10.14 -10.09
N ILE A 170 5.99 -11.27 -10.56
CA ILE A 170 7.43 -11.47 -10.65
C ILE A 170 8.06 -10.48 -11.63
N ASP A 171 7.47 -10.29 -12.81
CA ASP A 171 7.92 -9.30 -13.80
C ASP A 171 7.94 -7.88 -13.21
N PHE A 172 6.90 -7.52 -12.45
CA PHE A 172 6.86 -6.25 -11.73
C PHE A 172 7.98 -6.13 -10.69
N LEU A 173 8.23 -7.19 -9.91
CA LEU A 173 9.30 -7.20 -8.90
C LEU A 173 10.70 -7.16 -9.53
N GLN A 174 10.89 -7.78 -10.70
CA GLN A 174 12.10 -7.64 -11.51
C GLN A 174 12.25 -6.22 -12.06
N HIS A 175 11.17 -5.62 -12.57
CA HIS A 175 11.16 -4.24 -13.07
C HIS A 175 11.59 -3.25 -11.98
N ARG A 176 11.18 -3.52 -10.73
CA ARG A 176 11.56 -2.73 -9.55
C ARG A 176 12.95 -3.06 -8.99
N GLY A 177 13.63 -4.07 -9.54
CA GLY A 177 14.93 -4.53 -9.07
C GLY A 177 14.91 -5.24 -7.71
N VAL A 178 13.74 -5.71 -7.25
CA VAL A 178 13.59 -6.48 -6.01
C VAL A 178 14.01 -7.93 -6.22
N ILE A 179 13.68 -8.49 -7.38
CA ILE A 179 14.12 -9.82 -7.81
C ILE A 179 15.14 -9.67 -8.93
N ALA A 180 16.20 -10.48 -8.92
CA ALA A 180 17.18 -10.50 -10.00
C ALA A 180 16.57 -11.06 -11.30
N GLY A 181 16.96 -10.47 -12.43
CA GLY A 181 16.48 -10.85 -13.76
C GLY A 181 16.10 -9.63 -14.59
N ASP A 182 15.92 -9.84 -15.88
CA ASP A 182 15.46 -8.80 -16.80
C ASP A 182 13.95 -8.88 -16.93
N ALA A 183 13.25 -7.85 -16.47
CA ALA A 183 11.81 -7.77 -16.66
C ALA A 183 11.48 -7.66 -18.17
N PRO A 184 10.42 -8.32 -18.65
CA PRO A 184 9.99 -8.16 -20.02
C PRO A 184 9.59 -6.71 -20.30
N PRO A 185 9.61 -6.26 -21.57
CA PRO A 185 9.19 -4.93 -21.94
C PRO A 185 7.79 -4.62 -21.41
N LEU A 186 7.60 -3.42 -20.87
CA LEU A 186 6.31 -3.00 -20.31
C LEU A 186 5.19 -3.12 -21.36
N PRO A 187 4.12 -3.90 -21.07
CA PRO A 187 2.95 -3.94 -21.92
C PRO A 187 2.29 -2.55 -22.05
N PRO A 188 1.47 -2.30 -23.09
CA PRO A 188 0.69 -1.08 -23.18
C PRO A 188 -0.30 -0.98 -22.01
N LEU A 189 -0.46 0.22 -21.47
CA LEU A 189 -1.46 0.49 -20.44
C LEU A 189 -2.85 0.33 -21.05
N ARG A 190 -3.65 -0.60 -20.53
CA ARG A 190 -5.00 -0.88 -21.05
C ARG A 190 -5.96 0.27 -20.84
N THR A 191 -5.91 0.87 -19.66
CA THR A 191 -6.80 1.98 -19.28
C THR A 191 -6.04 3.01 -18.45
N ARG A 192 -6.33 4.29 -18.68
CA ARG A 192 -5.86 5.37 -17.80
C ARG A 192 -6.43 5.19 -16.39
N PRO A 193 -5.69 5.56 -15.33
CA PRO A 193 -6.20 5.49 -13.97
C PRO A 193 -7.39 6.43 -13.80
N ARG A 194 -8.30 6.08 -12.89
CA ARG A 194 -9.43 6.93 -12.52
C ARG A 194 -9.24 7.44 -11.10
N ALA A 195 -9.11 8.75 -10.94
CA ALA A 195 -9.13 9.40 -9.64
C ALA A 195 -10.58 9.75 -9.26
N GLY A 196 -10.98 9.41 -8.04
CA GLY A 196 -12.29 9.73 -7.50
C GLY A 196 -12.38 9.44 -6.00
N ARG A 197 -13.34 10.06 -5.31
CA ARG A 197 -13.77 9.55 -4.00
C ARG A 197 -14.62 8.30 -4.28
N LEU A 198 -14.22 7.17 -3.72
CA LEU A 198 -15.05 5.97 -3.68
C LEU A 198 -16.26 6.22 -2.77
#